data_AF-A0A376U6E3-F1
#
_entry.id   AF-A0A376U6E3-F1
#
_cell.length_a   1.000
_cell.length_b   1.000
_cell.length_c   1.000
_cell.angle_alpha   90.00
_cell.angle_beta   90.00
_cell.angle_gamma   90.00
#
_symmetry.space_group_name_H-M   'P 1'
#
loop_
_entity.id
_entity.type
_entity.pdbx_description
1 polymer ?
#
loop_
_entity_poly.entity_id
_entity_poly.type
_entity_poly.pdbx_seq_one_letter_code
_entity_poly.pdbx_strand_id
1 'polypeptide(L)'
;MKFLTLFALLFGAGLQMLLPRGRRWIQSRLTLLVLLGFIHGLLFWDGDILLAYGLVGLICWRLVRDAPSVKSLFNTGVMLYLVGLGVLLLLGLISDSQTSRAWTPDASAILV
;
A
#
# COMPACT_ATOMS: atom_id res chain seq x y z
N MET A 1 8.01 -0.17 -11.05
CA MET A 1 8.14 0.45 -9.72
C MET A 1 8.04 1.98 -9.73
N LYS A 2 8.80 2.70 -10.57
CA LYS A 2 8.78 4.20 -10.65
C LYS A 2 7.38 4.84 -10.78
N PHE A 3 6.54 4.28 -11.65
CA PHE A 3 5.24 4.85 -11.99
C PHE A 3 4.21 4.64 -10.88
N LEU A 4 4.30 3.49 -10.19
CA LEU A 4 3.44 3.12 -9.08
C LEU A 4 3.52 4.11 -7.92
N THR A 5 4.73 4.55 -7.58
CA THR A 5 4.95 5.51 -6.49
C THR A 5 4.44 6.91 -6.85
N LEU A 6 4.63 7.36 -8.09
CA LEU A 6 4.06 8.62 -8.57
C LEU A 6 2.53 8.56 -8.58
N PHE A 7 1.96 7.48 -9.09
CA PHE A 7 0.51 7.28 -9.12
C PHE A 7 -0.08 7.26 -7.71
N ALA A 8 0.57 6.59 -6.74
CA ALA A 8 0.17 6.60 -5.33
C ALA A 8 0.16 8.02 -4.73
N LEU A 9 1.21 8.81 -5.01
CA LEU A 9 1.31 10.19 -4.56
C LEU A 9 0.20 11.06 -5.15
N LEU A 10 -0.02 10.98 -6.47
CA LEU A 10 -1.08 11.72 -7.15
C LEU A 10 -2.47 11.32 -6.64
N PHE A 11 -2.71 10.04 -6.39
CA PHE A 11 -3.96 9.54 -5.83
C PHE A 11 -4.23 10.13 -4.43
N GLY A 12 -3.23 10.11 -3.54
CA GLY A 12 -3.34 10.71 -2.21
C GLY A 12 -3.58 12.22 -2.24
N ALA A 13 -2.85 12.95 -3.09
CA ALA A 13 -3.05 14.39 -3.29
C ALA A 13 -4.44 14.71 -3.85
N GLY A 14 -4.91 13.92 -4.82
CA GLY A 14 -6.26 14.02 -5.36
C GLY A 14 -7.33 13.82 -4.28
N LEU A 15 -7.13 12.87 -3.37
CA LEU A 15 -8.06 12.60 -2.28
C LEU A 15 -8.19 13.80 -1.33
N GLN A 16 -7.08 14.48 -1.01
CA GLN A 16 -7.06 15.73 -0.24
C GLN A 16 -7.74 16.90 -0.98
N MET A 17 -7.52 17.03 -2.30
CA MET A 17 -8.16 18.09 -3.10
C MET A 17 -9.66 17.87 -3.31
N LEU A 18 -10.14 16.63 -3.22
CA LEU A 18 -11.56 16.29 -3.36
C LEU A 18 -12.32 16.38 -2.03
N LEU A 19 -11.65 16.40 -0.87
CA LEU A 19 -12.26 16.51 0.46
C LEU A 19 -13.31 17.64 0.58
N PRO A 20 -13.08 18.86 0.04
CA PRO A 20 -14.03 19.96 0.11
C PRO A 20 -15.26 19.78 -0.79
N ARG A 21 -15.20 18.90 -1.82
CA ARG A 21 -16.24 18.77 -2.87
C ARG A 21 -17.44 17.92 -2.46
N GLY A 22 -17.42 17.30 -1.29
CA GLY A 22 -18.59 16.63 -0.70
C GLY A 22 -18.41 15.13 -0.43
N ARG A 23 -18.99 14.67 0.68
CA ARG A 23 -18.78 13.33 1.25
C ARG A 23 -19.28 12.19 0.36
N ARG A 24 -20.47 12.35 -0.24
CA ARG A 24 -21.10 11.31 -1.08
C ARG A 24 -20.31 11.05 -2.36
N TRP A 25 -19.71 12.08 -2.93
CA TRP A 25 -18.96 11.97 -4.19
C TRP A 25 -17.67 11.15 -4.03
N ILE A 26 -16.88 11.45 -2.98
CA ILE A 26 -15.66 10.70 -2.68
C ILE A 26 -15.98 9.23 -2.38
N GLN A 27 -17.02 8.99 -1.57
CA GLN A 27 -17.42 7.64 -1.22
C GLN A 27 -17.82 6.84 -2.47
N SER A 28 -18.68 7.39 -3.34
CA SER A 28 -19.08 6.70 -4.58
C SER A 28 -17.88 6.42 -5.49
N ARG A 29 -16.94 7.35 -5.63
CA ARG A 29 -15.73 7.14 -6.46
C ARG A 29 -14.83 6.04 -5.90
N LEU A 30 -14.56 6.06 -4.59
CA LEU A 30 -13.72 5.04 -3.96
C LEU A 30 -14.38 3.66 -4.00
N THR A 31 -15.69 3.58 -3.71
CA THR A 31 -16.44 2.31 -3.80
C THR A 31 -16.47 1.77 -5.22
N LEU A 32 -16.61 2.65 -6.23
CA LEU A 32 -16.52 2.25 -7.64
C LEU A 32 -15.12 1.71 -7.98
N LEU A 33 -14.06 2.35 -7.47
CA LEU A 33 -12.68 1.89 -7.65
C LEU A 33 -12.46 0.50 -7.04
N VAL A 34 -12.99 0.27 -5.83
CA VAL A 34 -12.94 -1.03 -5.16
C VAL A 34 -13.73 -2.08 -5.94
N LEU A 35 -14.95 -1.76 -6.41
CA LEU A 35 -15.77 -2.69 -7.19
C LEU A 35 -15.11 -3.07 -8.52
N LEU A 36 -14.62 -2.07 -9.27
CA LEU A 36 -13.93 -2.31 -10.52
C LEU A 36 -12.64 -3.09 -10.30
N GLY A 37 -11.87 -2.75 -9.27
CA GLY A 37 -10.65 -3.48 -8.94
C GLY A 37 -10.93 -4.93 -8.52
N PHE A 38 -12.00 -5.16 -7.75
CA PHE A 38 -12.42 -6.50 -7.35
C PHE A 38 -12.81 -7.37 -8.55
N ILE A 39 -13.62 -6.81 -9.46
CA ILE A 39 -14.02 -7.49 -10.70
C ILE A 39 -12.79 -7.74 -11.58
N HIS A 40 -11.87 -6.78 -11.68
CA HIS A 40 -10.68 -6.89 -12.51
C HIS A 40 -9.69 -7.94 -11.98
N GLY A 41 -9.44 -7.93 -10.66
CA GLY A 41 -8.59 -8.93 -9.99
C GLY A 41 -9.14 -10.35 -10.12
N LEU A 42 -10.46 -10.51 -10.10
CA LEU A 42 -11.10 -11.83 -10.20
C LEU A 42 -11.20 -12.36 -11.63
N LEU A 43 -11.42 -11.49 -12.63
CA LEU A 43 -11.72 -11.90 -14.01
C LEU A 43 -10.55 -11.77 -14.99
N PHE A 44 -9.62 -10.85 -14.76
CA PHE A 44 -8.60 -10.50 -15.75
C PHE A 44 -7.18 -10.85 -15.31
N TRP A 45 -6.75 -10.39 -14.14
CA TRP A 45 -5.34 -10.51 -13.74
C TRP A 45 -5.12 -10.24 -12.24
N ASP A 46 -4.32 -11.08 -11.57
CA ASP A 46 -4.04 -11.02 -10.11
C ASP A 46 -3.11 -9.86 -9.68
N GLY A 47 -2.63 -9.07 -10.66
CA GLY A 47 -1.80 -7.88 -10.44
C GLY A 47 -2.60 -6.57 -10.35
N ASP A 48 -3.88 -6.62 -9.98
CA ASP A 48 -4.70 -5.41 -9.95
C ASP A 48 -4.29 -4.45 -8.82
N ILE A 49 -3.92 -3.26 -9.24
CA ILE A 49 -3.52 -2.17 -8.37
C ILE A 49 -4.71 -1.31 -7.93
N LEU A 50 -5.82 -1.33 -8.68
CA LEU A 50 -7.01 -0.52 -8.40
C LEU A 50 -7.66 -0.94 -7.09
N LEU A 51 -7.78 -2.25 -6.82
CA LEU A 51 -8.36 -2.75 -5.57
C LEU A 51 -7.56 -2.26 -4.35
N ALA A 52 -6.24 -2.39 -4.40
CA ALA A 52 -5.35 -1.94 -3.34
C ALA A 52 -5.48 -0.42 -3.09
N TYR A 53 -5.46 0.40 -4.15
CA TYR A 53 -5.66 1.85 -4.01
C TYR A 53 -7.07 2.23 -3.54
N GLY A 54 -8.10 1.51 -3.98
CA GLY A 54 -9.47 1.74 -3.55
C GLY A 54 -9.64 1.50 -2.04
N LEU A 55 -9.11 0.38 -1.54
CA LEU A 55 -9.17 0.03 -0.11
C LEU A 55 -8.32 0.98 0.74
N VAL A 56 -7.06 1.21 0.34
CA VAL A 56 -6.18 2.15 1.03
C VAL A 56 -6.78 3.57 0.99
N GLY A 57 -7.37 3.97 -0.13
CA GLY A 57 -8.07 5.25 -0.26
C GLY A 57 -9.27 5.37 0.67
N LEU A 58 -10.04 4.29 0.87
CA LEU A 58 -11.16 4.26 1.81
C LEU A 58 -10.69 4.40 3.27
N ILE A 59 -9.62 3.69 3.63
CA ILE A 59 -8.98 3.75 4.95
C ILE A 59 -8.37 5.14 5.19
N CYS A 60 -7.60 5.67 4.25
CA CYS A 60 -7.01 7.00 4.30
C CYS A 60 -8.08 8.08 4.37
N TRP A 61 -9.15 7.99 3.60
CA TRP A 61 -10.28 8.91 3.70
C TRP A 61 -10.89 8.90 5.10
N ARG A 62 -11.08 7.71 5.69
CA ARG A 62 -11.58 7.58 7.06
C ARG A 62 -10.63 8.22 8.08
N LEU A 63 -9.34 7.94 7.98
CA LEU A 63 -8.29 8.47 8.86
C LEU A 63 -8.15 9.99 8.77
N VAL A 64 -8.12 10.55 7.56
CA VAL A 64 -8.04 12.00 7.33
C VAL A 64 -9.30 12.71 7.86
N ARG A 65 -10.46 12.08 7.72
CA ARG A 65 -11.75 12.64 8.14
C ARG A 65 -11.93 12.61 9.66
N ASP A 66 -11.51 11.54 10.32
CA ASP A 66 -11.68 11.37 11.76
C ASP A 66 -10.52 12.03 12.55
N ALA A 67 -9.49 12.53 11.87
CA ALA A 67 -8.39 13.29 12.47
C ALA A 67 -8.78 14.76 12.71
N PRO A 68 -8.83 15.22 13.98
CA PRO A 68 -9.22 16.60 14.30
C PRO A 68 -8.12 17.63 14.03
N SER A 69 -6.88 17.20 13.76
CA SER A 69 -5.75 18.11 13.50
C SER A 69 -4.72 17.51 12.54
N VAL A 70 -3.97 18.38 11.85
CA VAL A 70 -2.84 18.01 10.98
C VAL A 70 -1.77 17.21 11.74
N LYS A 71 -1.57 17.53 13.04
CA LYS A 71 -0.68 16.76 13.92
C LYS A 71 -1.13 15.31 14.08
N SER A 72 -2.44 15.07 14.20
CA SER A 72 -2.99 13.73 14.29
C SER A 72 -2.75 12.93 13.00
N LEU A 73 -2.89 13.56 11.83
CA LEU A 73 -2.66 12.90 10.55
C LEU A 73 -1.19 12.51 10.36
N PHE A 74 -0.27 13.40 10.74
CA PHE A 74 1.17 13.11 10.72
C PHE A 74 1.51 11.97 11.70
N ASN A 75 0.95 12.00 12.91
CA ASN A 75 1.20 10.95 13.90
C ASN A 75 0.67 9.58 13.46
N THR A 76 -0.49 9.52 12.80
CA THR A 76 -1.01 8.30 12.17
C THR A 76 -0.05 7.80 11.08
N GLY A 77 0.46 8.69 10.22
CA GLY A 77 1.43 8.33 9.20
C GLY A 77 2.72 7.75 9.78
N VAL A 78 3.26 8.39 10.81
CA VAL A 78 4.44 7.91 11.55
C VAL A 78 4.15 6.55 12.21
N MET A 79 3.00 6.40 12.87
CA MET A 79 2.59 5.13 13.49
C MET A 79 2.53 4.00 12.46
N LEU A 80 1.87 4.22 11.30
CA LEU A 80 1.78 3.22 10.23
C LEU A 80 3.16 2.88 9.66
N TYR A 81 4.05 3.86 9.52
CA TYR A 81 5.42 3.63 9.09
C TYR A 81 6.21 2.79 10.10
N LEU A 82 6.13 3.13 11.38
CA LEU A 82 6.79 2.39 12.46
C LEU A 82 6.25 0.95 12.58
N VAL A 83 4.95 0.76 12.41
CA VAL A 83 4.33 -0.58 12.37
C VAL A 83 4.89 -1.37 11.18
N GLY A 84 4.94 -0.77 9.99
CA GLY A 84 5.51 -1.42 8.80
C GLY A 84 6.98 -1.79 8.98
N LEU A 85 7.77 -0.89 9.57
CA LEU A 85 9.17 -1.12 9.91
C LEU A 85 9.32 -2.25 10.94
N GLY A 86 8.48 -2.25 11.98
CA GLY A 86 8.45 -3.29 13.01
C GLY A 86 8.09 -4.66 12.43
N VAL A 87 7.12 -4.74 11.52
CA VAL A 87 6.79 -5.98 10.81
C VAL A 87 7.96 -6.44 9.95
N LEU A 88 8.63 -5.54 9.22
CA LEU A 88 9.82 -5.90 8.43
C LEU A 88 10.95 -6.46 9.31
N LEU A 89 11.23 -5.80 10.44
CA LEU A 89 12.24 -6.26 11.38
C LEU A 89 11.86 -7.60 12.00
N LEU A 90 10.61 -7.77 12.41
CA LEU A 90 10.10 -9.03 12.95
C LEU A 90 10.19 -10.15 11.91
N LEU A 91 9.80 -9.90 10.67
CA LEU A 91 9.92 -10.87 9.59
C LEU A 91 11.39 -11.19 9.32
N GLY A 92 12.28 -10.19 9.34
CA GLY A 92 13.72 -10.37 9.19
C GLY A 92 14.33 -11.20 10.33
N LEU A 93 13.88 -11.00 11.56
CA LEU A 93 14.31 -11.78 12.74
C LEU A 93 13.79 -13.22 12.70
N ILE A 94 12.58 -13.44 12.16
CA ILE A 94 12.00 -14.78 11.98
C ILE A 94 12.65 -15.51 10.78
N SER A 95 13.22 -14.78 9.82
CA SER A 95 13.77 -15.33 8.57
C SER A 95 15.11 -16.07 8.72
N ASP A 96 15.46 -16.57 9.90
CA ASP A 96 16.78 -17.16 10.16
C ASP A 96 17.04 -18.52 9.47
N SER A 97 18.26 -18.66 8.93
CA SER A 97 18.97 -19.84 8.38
C SER A 97 18.51 -20.61 7.13
N GLN A 98 17.23 -20.62 6.72
CA GLN A 98 16.82 -21.43 5.54
C GLN A 98 17.05 -20.74 4.19
N THR A 99 16.96 -19.41 4.12
CA THR A 99 17.18 -18.65 2.88
C THR A 99 18.66 -18.46 2.55
N SER A 100 19.55 -18.49 3.56
CA SER A 100 21.00 -18.33 3.39
C SER A 100 21.69 -19.52 2.71
N ARG A 101 21.05 -20.71 2.72
CA ARG A 101 21.58 -21.93 2.07
C ARG A 101 21.18 -22.09 0.61
N ALA A 102 20.23 -21.30 0.11
CA ALA A 102 19.82 -21.35 -1.29
C ALA A 102 20.89 -20.79 -2.26
N TRP A 103 21.84 -20.02 -1.73
CA TRP A 103 22.98 -19.48 -2.46
C TRP A 103 24.30 -19.92 -1.83
N THR A 104 24.55 -21.23 -1.75
CA THR A 104 25.93 -21.73 -1.69
C THR A 104 26.36 -22.03 -3.12
N PRO A 105 27.29 -21.26 -3.72
CA PRO A 105 27.85 -21.64 -5.01
C PRO A 105 28.45 -23.04 -4.88
N ASP A 106 27.93 -23.98 -5.66
CA ASP A 106 28.50 -25.31 -5.75
C ASP A 106 29.95 -25.18 -6.24
N ALA A 107 30.88 -25.96 -5.67
CA ALA A 107 32.31 -25.87 -5.98
C ALA A 107 32.61 -26.20 -7.46
N SER A 108 31.64 -26.79 -8.18
CA SER A 108 31.66 -27.01 -9.62
C SER A 108 31.62 -25.72 -10.46
N ALA A 109 31.17 -24.59 -9.90
CA ALA A 109 31.06 -23.31 -10.60
C ALA A 109 32.37 -22.50 -10.65
N ILE A 110 33.43 -22.95 -9.97
CA ILE A 110 34.73 -22.25 -9.87
C ILE A 110 35.80 -22.84 -10.81
N LEU A 111 35.52 -23.96 -11.48
CA LEU A 111 36.48 -24.68 -12.34
C LEU A 111 36.21 -24.54 -13.86
N VAL A 112 35.94 -23.33 -14.35
CA VAL A 112 35.98 -22.99 -15.78
C VAL A 112 36.88 -21.80 -16.02
#